data_AF-A0A7Y3X2R3-F1
#
_entry.id   AF-A0A7Y3X2R3-F1
#
_cell.length_a   1.000
_cell.length_b   1.000
_cell.length_c   1.000
_cell.angle_alpha   90.00
_cell.angle_beta   90.00
_cell.angle_gamma   90.00
#
_symmetry.space_group_name_H-M   'P 1'
#
loop_
_entity.id
_entity.type
_entity.pdbx_description
1 polymer ?
#
loop_
_entity_poly.entity_id
_entity_poly.type
_entity_poly.pdbx_seq_one_letter_code
_entity_poly.pdbx_strand_id
1 'polypeptide(L)'
;MENLINQENFADLKELIENKIAAVPAHYLLYGAIGSLLLSSYLKKTGHHQAGSFIGKLSVPIIAIGVKKYSDLLQSESDLQKESQAEHF
;
A
#
# COMPACT_ATOMS: atom_id res chain seq x y z
N MET A 1 -9.43 26.46 18.63
CA MET A 1 -9.53 25.05 18.19
C MET A 1 -8.12 24.51 18.26
N GLU A 2 -7.85 23.56 19.16
CA GLU A 2 -6.53 22.91 19.24
C GLU A 2 -6.27 22.18 17.92
N ASN A 3 -5.13 22.47 17.29
CA ASN A 3 -4.69 21.72 16.12
C ASN A 3 -4.31 20.31 16.59
N LEU A 4 -5.22 19.35 16.39
CA LEU A 4 -5.00 17.91 16.64
C LEU A 4 -3.91 17.29 15.73
N ILE A 5 -3.33 18.10 14.85
CA ILE A 5 -2.21 17.80 13.96
C ILE A 5 -0.96 18.46 14.55
N ASN A 6 -0.42 17.87 15.62
CA ASN A 6 0.95 18.14 16.06
C ASN A 6 1.90 17.17 15.35
N GLN A 7 3.12 17.63 15.03
CA GLN A 7 4.13 16.85 14.29
C GLN A 7 4.48 15.51 14.97
N GLU A 8 4.43 15.46 16.31
CA GLU A 8 4.60 14.23 17.10
C GLU A 8 3.48 13.22 16.83
N ASN A 9 2.23 13.67 16.85
CA ASN A 9 1.06 12.83 16.58
C ASN A 9 1.07 12.26 15.15
N PHE A 10 1.68 12.98 14.21
CA PHE A 10 1.87 12.50 12.83
C PHE A 10 2.96 11.42 12.72
N ALA A 11 4.03 11.53 13.51
CA ALA A 11 5.06 10.51 13.58
C ALA A 11 4.50 9.20 14.17
N ASP A 12 3.73 9.31 15.26
CA ASP A 12 3.08 8.15 15.89
C ASP A 12 2.06 7.48 14.96
N LEU A 13 1.26 8.28 14.23
CA LEU A 13 0.34 7.75 13.22
C LEU A 13 1.09 7.07 12.08
N LYS A 14 2.19 7.64 11.61
CA LYS A 14 3.03 7.04 10.57
C LYS A 14 3.60 5.70 11.05
N GLU A 15 4.17 5.64 12.25
CA GLU A 15 4.73 4.41 12.81
C GLU A 15 3.66 3.33 13.04
N LEU A 16 2.48 3.73 13.49
CA LEU A 16 1.34 2.81 13.65
C LEU A 16 0.85 2.27 12.30
N ILE A 17 0.82 3.12 11.27
CA ILE A 17 0.49 2.74 9.89
C ILE A 17 1.59 1.83 9.32
N GLU A 18 2.86 2.16 9.50
CA GLU A 18 3.99 1.34 9.02
C GLU A 18 4.00 -0.03 9.69
N ASN A 19 3.79 -0.13 11.01
CA ASN A 19 3.69 -1.40 11.71
C ASN A 19 2.51 -2.25 11.22
N LYS A 20 1.34 -1.64 10.99
CA LYS A 20 0.18 -2.36 10.44
C LYS A 20 0.40 -2.77 8.98
N ILE A 21 0.98 -1.91 8.14
CA ILE A 21 1.28 -2.20 6.74
C ILE A 21 2.40 -3.25 6.63
N ALA A 22 3.40 -3.24 7.51
CA ALA A 22 4.47 -4.23 7.58
C ALA A 22 3.89 -5.64 7.79
N ALA A 23 2.94 -5.76 8.73
CA ALA A 23 2.23 -7.02 9.02
C ALA A 23 1.31 -7.51 7.89
N VAL A 24 0.92 -6.64 6.94
CA VAL A 24 0.08 -7.02 5.79
C VAL A 24 0.96 -7.50 4.63
N PRO A 25 0.82 -8.75 4.15
CA PRO A 25 1.57 -9.23 3.00
C PRO A 25 1.31 -8.37 1.75
N ALA A 26 2.36 -8.10 0.97
CA ALA A 26 2.28 -7.16 -0.16
C ALA A 26 1.22 -7.53 -1.22
N HIS A 27 0.98 -8.83 -1.42
CA HIS A 27 -0.07 -9.30 -2.34
C HIS A 27 -1.47 -8.85 -1.91
N TYR A 28 -1.78 -8.78 -0.61
CA TYR A 28 -3.08 -8.27 -0.14
C TYR A 28 -3.27 -6.77 -0.42
N LEU A 29 -2.19 -5.98 -0.39
CA LEU A 29 -2.26 -4.56 -0.78
C LEU A 29 -2.56 -4.42 -2.27
N LEU A 30 -1.94 -5.24 -3.12
CA LEU A 30 -2.21 -5.25 -4.56
C LEU A 30 -3.63 -5.73 -4.88
N TYR A 31 -4.12 -6.78 -4.20
CA TYR A 31 -5.52 -7.20 -4.35
C TYR A 31 -6.50 -6.13 -3.85
N GLY A 32 -6.20 -5.44 -2.75
CA GLY A 32 -6.98 -4.31 -2.25
C GLY A 32 -6.99 -3.13 -3.22
N ALA A 33 -5.86 -2.84 -3.87
CA ALA A 33 -5.75 -1.84 -4.92
C ALA A 33 -6.61 -2.17 -6.15
N ILE A 34 -6.50 -3.41 -6.66
CA ILE A 34 -7.29 -3.87 -7.80
C ILE A 34 -8.78 -3.90 -7.45
N GLY A 35 -9.13 -4.39 -6.27
CA GLY A 35 -10.49 -4.40 -5.75
C GLY A 35 -11.07 -2.99 -5.64
N SER A 36 -10.28 -2.02 -5.16
CA SER A 36 -10.68 -0.61 -5.09
C SER A 36 -10.90 0.00 -6.47
N LEU A 37 -10.04 -0.30 -7.45
CA LEU A 37 -10.23 0.13 -8.84
C LEU A 37 -11.51 -0.43 -9.44
N LEU A 38 -11.75 -1.74 -9.30
CA LEU A 38 -12.95 -2.40 -9.80
C LEU A 38 -14.21 -1.86 -9.11
N LEU A 39 -14.17 -1.70 -7.79
CA LEU A 39 -15.27 -1.13 -7.01
C LEU A 39 -15.57 0.32 -7.40
N SER A 40 -14.53 1.13 -7.65
CA SER A 40 -14.68 2.51 -8.13
C SER A 40 -15.40 2.58 -9.48
N SER A 41 -15.06 1.66 -10.38
CA SER A 41 -15.64 1.58 -11.72
C SER A 41 -17.10 1.13 -11.65
N TYR A 42 -17.40 0.13 -10.79
CA TYR A 42 -18.75 -0.33 -10.53
C TYR A 42 -19.64 0.75 -9.90
N LEU A 43 -19.14 1.50 -8.92
CA LEU A 43 -19.85 2.61 -8.28
C LEU A 43 -20.16 3.74 -9.27
N LYS A 44 -19.20 4.08 -10.15
CA LYS A 44 -19.46 5.04 -11.24
C LYS A 44 -20.56 4.52 -12.18
N LYS A 45 -20.52 3.24 -12.54
CA LYS A 45 -21.51 2.62 -13.43
C LYS A 45 -22.92 2.56 -12.83
N THR A 46 -23.04 2.43 -11.50
CA THR A 46 -24.33 2.38 -10.78
C THR A 46 -24.86 3.76 -10.39
N GLY A 47 -24.26 4.85 -10.88
CA GLY A 47 -24.72 6.23 -10.64
C GLY A 47 -24.09 6.90 -9.42
N HIS A 48 -23.34 6.17 -8.58
CA HIS A 48 -22.64 6.68 -7.40
C HIS A 48 -21.30 7.32 -7.78
N HIS A 49 -21.34 8.32 -8.66
CA HIS A 49 -20.14 8.97 -9.22
C HIS A 49 -19.21 9.58 -8.16
N GLN A 50 -19.75 10.14 -7.08
CA GLN A 50 -18.95 10.76 -6.01
C GLN A 50 -18.18 9.73 -5.19
N ALA A 51 -18.85 8.66 -4.76
CA ALA A 51 -18.23 7.56 -4.03
C ALA A 51 -17.21 6.81 -4.91
N GLY A 52 -17.54 6.55 -6.17
CA GLY A 52 -16.62 5.94 -7.12
C GLY A 52 -15.38 6.80 -7.38
N SER A 53 -15.53 8.13 -7.48
CA SER A 53 -14.38 9.03 -7.62
C SER A 53 -13.49 9.05 -6.36
N PHE A 54 -14.09 9.02 -5.17
CA PHE A 54 -13.35 8.99 -3.91
C PHE A 54 -12.54 7.69 -3.73
N ILE A 55 -13.19 6.53 -3.93
CA ILE A 55 -12.52 5.22 -3.87
C ILE A 55 -11.43 5.11 -4.95
N GLY A 56 -11.70 5.61 -6.16
CA GLY A 56 -10.72 5.64 -7.25
C GLY A 56 -9.48 6.47 -6.89
N LYS A 57 -9.65 7.63 -6.23
CA LYS A 57 -8.53 8.45 -5.75
C LYS A 57 -7.71 7.76 -4.67
N LEU A 58 -8.35 6.98 -3.79
CA LEU A 58 -7.65 6.17 -2.78
C LEU A 58 -6.88 4.99 -3.38
N SER A 59 -7.30 4.48 -4.54
CA SER A 59 -6.59 3.38 -5.18
C SER A 59 -5.16 3.76 -5.59
N VAL A 60 -4.92 5.00 -6.03
CA VAL A 60 -3.60 5.47 -6.48
C VAL A 60 -2.51 5.37 -5.40
N PRO A 61 -2.68 5.93 -4.17
CA PRO A 61 -1.69 5.79 -3.11
C PRO A 61 -1.56 4.33 -2.63
N ILE A 62 -2.65 3.54 -2.62
CA ILE A 62 -2.58 2.12 -2.26
C ILE A 62 -1.72 1.35 -3.28
N ILE A 63 -1.88 1.62 -4.58
CA ILE A 63 -1.03 1.05 -5.64
C ILE A 63 0.43 1.48 -5.43
N ALA A 64 0.69 2.77 -5.18
CA ALA A 64 2.05 3.26 -4.99
C ALA A 64 2.77 2.58 -3.81
N ILE A 65 2.09 2.43 -2.67
CA ILE A 65 2.63 1.73 -1.49
C ILE A 65 2.80 0.24 -1.78
N GLY A 66 1.80 -0.39 -2.41
CA GLY A 66 1.83 -1.81 -2.76
C GLY A 66 2.96 -2.16 -3.73
N VAL A 67 3.16 -1.35 -4.78
CA VAL A 67 4.24 -1.53 -5.75
C VAL A 67 5.59 -1.34 -5.09
N LYS A 68 5.80 -0.29 -4.29
CA LYS A 68 7.06 -0.08 -3.57
C LYS A 68 7.39 -1.26 -2.67
N LYS A 69 6.43 -1.70 -1.84
CA LYS A 69 6.62 -2.84 -0.93
C LYS A 69 6.90 -4.13 -1.69
N TYR A 70 6.23 -4.35 -2.82
CA TYR A 70 6.44 -5.53 -3.67
C TYR A 70 7.82 -5.50 -4.34
N SER A 71 8.27 -4.34 -4.82
CA SER A 71 9.62 -4.16 -5.38
C SER A 71 10.72 -4.40 -4.35
N ASP A 72 10.57 -3.88 -3.13
CA ASP A 72 11.53 -4.11 -2.04
C ASP A 72 11.60 -5.60 -1.66
N LEU A 73 10.46 -6.30 -1.63
CA LEU A 73 10.44 -7.76 -1.38
C LEU A 73 11.13 -8.55 -2.49
N LEU A 74 10.88 -8.21 -3.76
CA LEU A 74 11.54 -8.87 -4.90
C LEU A 74 13.05 -8.62 -4.91
N GLN A 75 13.50 -7.40 -4.58
CA GLN A 75 14.91 -7.10 -4.45
C GLN A 75 15.54 -7.89 -3.31
N SER A 76 14.90 -7.91 -2.14
CA SER A 76 15.40 -8.67 -0.98
C SER A 76 15.47 -10.18 -1.24
N GLU A 77 14.49 -10.77 -1.95
CA GLU A 77 14.57 -12.17 -2.39
C GLU A 77 15.71 -12.41 -3.39
N SER A 78 15.93 -11.47 -4.32
CA SER A 78 16.99 -11.57 -5.32
C SER A 78 18.40 -11.43 -4.72
N ASP A 79 18.56 -10.63 -3.67
CA ASP A 79 19.83 -10.43 -2.97
C ASP A 79 20.14 -11.64 -2.07
N LEU A 80 19.15 -12.20 -1.37
CA LEU A 80 19.31 -13.45 -0.62
C LEU A 80 19.69 -14.63 -1.53
N GLN A 81 19.15 -14.69 -2.75
CA GLN A 81 19.54 -15.71 -3.74
C GLN A 81 20.96 -15.52 -4.29
N LYS A 82 21.49 -14.29 -4.34
CA LYS A 82 22.87 -14.03 -4.76
C LYS A 82 23.87 -14.35 -3.66
N GLU A 83 23.54 -14.03 -2.41
CA GLU A 83 24.40 -14.29 -1.25
C GLU A 83 24.51 -15.80 -0.96
N SER A 84 23.40 -16.54 -1.04
CA SER A 84 23.41 -18.01 -0.92
C SER A 84 24.18 -18.73 -2.03
N GLN A 85 24.32 -18.12 -3.22
CA GLN A 85 25.17 -18.66 -4.28
C GLN A 85 26.65 -18.24 -4.16
N ALA A 86 26.96 -17.18 -3.41
CA ALA A 86 28.33 -16.76 -3.14
C ALA A 86 29.00 -17.58 -2.02
N GLU A 87 28.23 -18.09 -1.05
CA GLU A 87 28.76 -18.94 0.04
C GLU A 87 29.02 -20.41 -0.38
N HIS A 88 28.64 -20.80 -1.60
CA HIS A 88 28.83 -22.15 -2.14
C HIS A 88 30.04 -22.29 -3.10
N PHE A 89 30.89 -21.27 -3.21
CA PHE A 89 32.14 -21.27 -3.99
C PHE A 89 33.39 -21.19 -3.11
#